data_AF-A0A840HXL4-F1
#
_entry.id   AF-A0A840HXL4-F1
#
_cell.length_a   1.000
_cell.length_b   1.000
_cell.length_c   1.000
_cell.angle_alpha   90.00
_cell.angle_beta   90.00
_cell.angle_gamma   90.00
#
_symmetry.space_group_name_H-M   'P 1'
#
loop_
_entity.id
_entity.type
_entity.pdbx_description
1 polymer ?
#
loop_
_entity_poly.entity_id
_entity_poly.type
_entity_poly.pdbx_seq_one_letter_code
_entity_poly.pdbx_strand_id
1 'polypeptide(L)'
;MPGAPSQLNDALLNDWPFGQKGAPLWHMDGSIDRLGRLCERYGRVCLGWVGETKADQAVGCDAFRKRMDEVAAFLGNRWPVIHMMRGTAVVQDYPFHSADSTSLAQNGWRYDSPMDEAFGDRWRGRRAYADRLEGKRGEISPARNVRAKVKAHHGAKAQPSRPEEMLRFPIWE
;
A
#
# COMPACT_ATOMS: atom_id res chain seq x y z
N MET A 1 -19.08 4.42 2.26
CA MET A 1 -18.68 5.80 2.60
C MET A 1 -17.48 6.14 1.76
N PRO A 2 -17.49 7.19 0.93
CA PRO A 2 -16.25 7.72 0.37
C PRO A 2 -15.32 8.09 1.54
N GLY A 3 -14.01 7.93 1.35
CA GLY A 3 -13.02 8.37 2.34
C GLY A 3 -13.19 9.87 2.65
N ALA A 4 -12.73 10.32 3.81
CA ALA A 4 -12.73 11.75 4.10
C ALA A 4 -11.98 12.51 2.97
N PRO A 5 -12.53 13.62 2.44
CA PRO A 5 -11.88 14.41 1.42
C PRO A 5 -10.40 14.67 1.75
N SER A 6 -9.53 14.57 0.75
CA SER A 6 -8.07 14.72 0.92
C SER A 6 -7.69 16.01 1.66
N GLN A 7 -8.46 17.09 1.49
CA GLN A 7 -8.28 18.36 2.20
C GLN A 7 -8.48 18.27 3.72
N LEU A 8 -9.48 17.50 4.19
CA LEU A 8 -9.67 17.28 5.63
C LEU A 8 -8.52 16.46 6.21
N ASN A 9 -8.01 15.49 5.46
CA ASN A 9 -6.85 14.71 5.88
C ASN A 9 -5.60 15.57 5.97
N ASP A 10 -5.43 16.57 5.09
CA ASP A 10 -4.27 17.46 5.11
C ASP A 10 -4.30 18.42 6.31
N ALA A 11 -5.48 18.90 6.72
CA ALA A 11 -5.63 19.68 7.95
C ALA A 11 -5.16 18.88 9.19
N LEU A 12 -5.54 17.61 9.29
CA LEU A 12 -5.12 16.71 10.38
C LEU A 12 -3.60 16.50 10.44
N LEU A 13 -2.88 16.68 9.33
CA LEU A 13 -1.40 16.61 9.32
C LEU A 13 -0.77 17.81 10.01
N ASN A 14 -1.43 18.97 10.02
CA ASN A 14 -0.94 20.17 10.71
C ASN A 14 -1.25 20.10 12.20
N ASP A 15 -2.38 19.47 12.57
CA ASP A 15 -2.77 19.27 13.96
C ASP A 15 -1.97 18.16 14.67
N TRP A 16 -1.19 17.38 13.91
CA TRP A 16 -0.40 16.27 14.44
C TRP A 16 0.75 16.78 15.34
N PRO A 17 0.73 16.51 16.66
CA PRO A 17 1.61 17.20 17.61
C PRO A 17 3.03 16.64 17.65
N PHE A 18 3.30 15.52 16.99
CA PHE A 18 4.60 14.83 17.03
C PHE A 18 5.47 15.10 15.80
N GLY A 19 5.19 16.19 15.08
CA GLY A 19 5.95 16.60 13.90
C GLY A 19 5.98 15.50 12.82
N GLN A 20 7.17 15.14 12.34
CA GLN A 20 7.30 14.16 11.25
C GLN A 20 7.28 12.69 11.73
N LYS A 21 7.04 12.42 13.02
CA LYS A 21 7.01 11.05 13.57
C LYS A 21 5.70 10.29 13.31
N GLY A 22 4.90 10.75 12.34
CA GLY A 22 3.67 10.10 11.90
C GLY A 22 3.87 9.18 10.69
N ALA A 23 2.82 8.43 10.36
CA ALA A 23 2.73 7.63 9.14
C ALA A 23 1.40 7.95 8.42
N PRO A 24 1.33 9.06 7.68
CA PRO A 24 0.08 9.51 7.06
C PRO A 24 -0.45 8.50 6.05
N LEU A 25 -1.78 8.38 5.99
CA LEU A 25 -2.47 7.56 5.01
C LEU A 25 -2.76 8.38 3.74
N TRP A 26 -2.26 7.88 2.61
CA TRP A 26 -2.69 8.30 1.29
C TRP A 26 -3.72 7.33 0.75
N HIS A 27 -4.94 7.83 0.58
CA HIS A 27 -5.99 7.11 -0.13
C HIS A 27 -5.72 7.20 -1.63
N MET A 28 -5.84 6.06 -2.32
CA MET A 28 -5.38 5.93 -3.72
C MET A 28 -6.28 6.64 -4.73
N ASP A 29 -7.39 7.24 -4.32
CA ASP A 29 -8.22 8.18 -5.09
C ASP A 29 -7.70 9.63 -5.03
N GLY A 30 -6.79 9.95 -4.10
CA GLY A 30 -6.12 11.25 -4.02
C GLY A 30 -5.09 11.46 -5.12
N SER A 31 -4.67 12.71 -5.37
CA SER A 31 -3.65 12.98 -6.41
C SER A 31 -2.30 12.35 -6.11
N ILE A 32 -1.57 11.96 -7.16
CA ILE A 32 -0.19 11.43 -7.06
C ILE A 32 0.75 12.49 -6.47
N ASP A 33 0.54 13.78 -6.77
CA ASP A 33 1.33 14.87 -6.18
C ASP A 33 1.21 14.91 -4.65
N ARG A 34 0.02 14.57 -4.12
CA ARG A 34 -0.16 14.46 -2.66
C ARG A 34 0.69 13.33 -2.10
N LEU A 35 0.76 12.18 -2.76
CA LEU A 35 1.64 11.08 -2.35
C LEU A 35 3.10 11.57 -2.32
N GLY A 36 3.55 12.30 -3.35
CA GLY A 36 4.88 12.92 -3.40
C GLY A 36 5.18 13.77 -2.17
N ARG A 37 4.31 14.74 -1.87
CA ARG A 37 4.46 15.63 -0.69
C ARG A 37 4.54 14.86 0.63
N LEU A 38 3.74 13.80 0.79
CA LEU A 38 3.79 12.97 2.00
C LEU A 38 5.11 12.20 2.10
N CYS A 39 5.59 11.63 1.00
CA CYS A 39 6.85 10.90 0.94
C CYS A 39 8.07 11.79 1.20
N GLU A 40 8.00 13.08 0.84
CA GLU A 40 9.05 14.06 1.15
C GLU A 40 9.02 14.50 2.61
N ARG A 41 7.83 14.67 3.20
CA ARG A 41 7.66 15.20 4.56
C ARG A 41 7.77 14.15 5.67
N TYR A 42 7.45 12.88 5.40
CA TYR A 42 7.36 11.83 6.42
C TYR A 42 8.26 10.65 6.11
N GLY A 43 8.92 10.13 7.15
CA GLY A 43 9.80 8.96 7.02
C GLY A 43 9.07 7.65 6.69
N ARG A 44 7.74 7.62 6.77
CA ARG A 44 6.87 6.49 6.39
C ARG A 44 5.54 7.01 5.87
N VAL A 45 5.00 6.39 4.83
CA VAL A 45 3.64 6.68 4.30
C VAL A 45 2.84 5.40 4.17
N CYS A 46 1.57 5.44 4.54
CA CYS A 46 0.63 4.34 4.37
C CYS A 46 -0.17 4.51 3.07
N LEU A 47 -0.41 3.43 2.32
CA LEU A 47 -1.28 3.44 1.15
C LEU A 47 -2.60 2.72 1.46
N GLY A 48 -3.72 3.38 1.14
CA GLY A 48 -5.07 2.86 1.34
C GLY A 48 -5.84 2.76 0.04
N TRP A 49 -6.10 1.54 -0.42
CA TRP A 49 -7.00 1.31 -1.56
C TRP A 49 -8.45 1.55 -1.16
N VAL A 50 -9.18 2.37 -1.91
CA VAL A 50 -10.59 2.70 -1.66
C VAL A 50 -11.53 1.92 -2.60
N GLY A 51 -11.10 1.62 -3.82
CA GLY A 51 -11.96 1.06 -4.88
C GLY A 51 -12.83 2.13 -5.52
N GLU A 52 -12.91 2.14 -6.85
CA GLU A 52 -13.78 3.08 -7.59
C GLU A 52 -15.24 2.63 -7.55
N THR A 53 -15.46 1.31 -7.65
CA THR A 53 -16.78 0.69 -7.61
C THR A 53 -16.87 -0.39 -6.53
N LYS A 54 -18.08 -0.92 -6.27
CA LYS A 54 -18.26 -2.07 -5.38
C LYS A 54 -17.49 -3.31 -5.87
N ALA A 55 -17.37 -3.50 -7.19
CA ALA A 55 -16.64 -4.64 -7.75
C ALA A 55 -15.12 -4.51 -7.51
N ASP A 56 -14.62 -3.29 -7.35
CA ASP A 56 -13.19 -2.99 -7.26
C ASP A 56 -12.71 -2.78 -5.82
N GLN A 57 -13.50 -3.10 -4.79
CA GLN A 57 -13.12 -2.86 -3.39
C GLN A 57 -11.96 -3.76 -2.89
N ALA A 58 -11.73 -4.89 -3.56
CA ALA A 58 -10.70 -5.84 -3.19
C ALA A 58 -9.30 -5.31 -3.53
N VAL A 59 -8.39 -5.35 -2.56
CA VAL A 59 -6.96 -5.11 -2.81
C VAL A 59 -6.43 -6.19 -3.75
N GLY A 60 -5.72 -5.77 -4.80
CA GLY A 60 -5.18 -6.67 -5.83
C GLY A 60 -6.08 -6.90 -7.03
N CYS A 61 -7.26 -6.24 -7.12
CA CYS A 61 -8.05 -6.18 -8.35
C CYS A 61 -7.32 -5.40 -9.46
N ASP A 62 -7.85 -5.44 -10.68
CA ASP A 62 -7.20 -4.81 -11.84
C ASP A 62 -7.13 -3.28 -11.69
N ALA A 63 -8.17 -2.63 -11.16
CA ALA A 63 -8.16 -1.20 -10.89
C ALA A 63 -7.08 -0.82 -9.86
N PHE A 64 -6.93 -1.60 -8.79
CA PHE A 64 -5.85 -1.42 -7.81
C PHE A 64 -4.48 -1.52 -8.49
N ARG A 65 -4.28 -2.55 -9.33
CA ARG A 65 -3.01 -2.77 -10.02
C ARG A 65 -2.66 -1.64 -10.97
N LYS A 66 -3.63 -1.18 -11.76
CA LYS A 66 -3.48 -0.02 -12.64
C LYS A 66 -3.05 1.23 -11.86
N ARG A 67 -3.69 1.49 -10.72
CA ARG A 67 -3.32 2.62 -9.87
C ARG A 67 -1.95 2.46 -9.23
N MET A 68 -1.57 1.23 -8.86
CA MET A 68 -0.21 0.93 -8.39
C MET A 68 0.85 1.08 -9.49
N ASP A 69 0.52 0.85 -10.76
CA ASP A 69 1.44 1.10 -11.88
C ASP A 69 1.74 2.60 -12.02
N GLU A 70 0.74 3.46 -11.81
CA GLU A 70 0.93 4.92 -11.75
C GLU A 70 1.81 5.33 -10.56
N VAL A 71 1.60 4.74 -9.38
CA VAL A 71 2.47 4.93 -8.22
C VAL A 71 3.90 4.47 -8.52
N ALA A 72 4.06 3.32 -9.15
CA ALA A 72 5.37 2.77 -9.50
C ALA A 72 6.09 3.65 -10.54
N ALA A 73 5.37 4.18 -11.52
CA ALA A 73 5.91 5.12 -12.50
C ALA A 73 6.37 6.43 -11.83
N PHE A 74 5.59 6.94 -10.86
CA PHE A 74 5.92 8.17 -10.13
C PHE A 74 7.15 8.00 -9.22
N LEU A 75 7.20 6.91 -8.43
CA LEU A 75 8.32 6.64 -7.51
C LEU A 75 9.58 6.15 -8.25
N GLY A 76 9.41 5.56 -9.44
CA GLY A 76 10.49 4.95 -10.21
C GLY A 76 11.24 3.91 -9.37
N ASN A 77 12.55 4.09 -9.27
CA ASN A 77 13.41 3.19 -8.48
C ASN A 77 13.58 3.60 -7.02
N ARG A 78 13.04 4.76 -6.60
CA ARG A 78 13.21 5.24 -5.22
C ARG A 78 11.90 5.08 -4.47
N TRP A 79 11.74 3.91 -3.87
CA TRP A 79 10.58 3.62 -3.02
C TRP A 79 10.89 4.04 -1.58
N PRO A 80 10.14 5.00 -1.02
CA PRO A 80 10.24 5.34 0.39
C PRO A 80 9.67 4.22 1.26
N VAL A 81 9.74 4.36 2.58
CA VAL A 81 9.16 3.40 3.51
C VAL A 81 7.64 3.42 3.39
N ILE A 82 7.11 2.49 2.61
CA ILE A 82 5.68 2.37 2.35
C ILE A 82 5.08 1.21 3.15
N HIS A 83 3.98 1.49 3.84
CA HIS A 83 3.12 0.48 4.46
C HIS A 83 1.83 0.31 3.65
N MET A 84 1.51 -0.90 3.20
CA MET A 84 0.29 -1.17 2.45
C MET A 84 -0.85 -1.61 3.38
N MET A 85 -1.91 -0.81 3.48
CA MET A 85 -3.10 -1.17 4.25
C MET A 85 -3.81 -2.36 3.60
N ARG A 86 -4.22 -3.36 4.40
CA ARG A 86 -4.86 -4.61 3.90
C ARG A 86 -4.00 -5.34 2.86
N GLY A 87 -2.69 -5.17 2.91
CA GLY A 87 -1.78 -5.49 1.82
C GLY A 87 -1.27 -6.93 1.76
N THR A 88 -1.64 -7.83 2.68
CA THR A 88 -1.10 -9.21 2.73
C THR A 88 -1.15 -9.93 1.37
N ALA A 89 -2.25 -9.76 0.63
CA ALA A 89 -2.44 -10.42 -0.67
C ALA A 89 -1.57 -9.87 -1.82
N VAL A 90 -0.92 -8.72 -1.65
CA VAL A 90 -0.14 -8.02 -2.68
C VAL A 90 1.25 -7.62 -2.21
N VAL A 91 1.64 -8.00 -0.98
CA VAL A 91 2.90 -7.56 -0.35
C VAL A 91 4.15 -8.03 -1.10
N GLN A 92 4.01 -9.05 -1.95
CA GLN A 92 5.10 -9.59 -2.76
C GLN A 92 5.16 -8.96 -4.16
N ASP A 93 4.08 -8.32 -4.62
CA ASP A 93 3.96 -7.74 -5.97
C ASP A 93 4.76 -6.43 -6.10
N TYR A 94 4.84 -5.67 -5.01
CA TYR A 94 5.45 -4.35 -4.94
C TYR A 94 6.49 -4.27 -3.81
N PRO A 95 7.46 -3.35 -3.85
CA PRO A 95 8.51 -3.23 -2.84
C PRO A 95 8.03 -2.48 -1.59
N PHE A 96 6.89 -2.87 -1.04
CA PHE A 96 6.42 -2.33 0.25
C PHE A 96 7.37 -2.73 1.38
N HIS A 97 7.57 -1.84 2.35
CA HIS A 97 8.35 -2.15 3.54
C HIS A 97 7.57 -3.06 4.49
N SER A 98 6.26 -2.86 4.58
CA SER A 98 5.37 -3.65 5.42
C SER A 98 3.93 -3.60 4.89
N ALA A 99 3.10 -4.50 5.38
CA ALA A 99 1.66 -4.51 5.12
C ALA A 99 0.93 -5.05 6.35
N ASP A 100 -0.29 -4.61 6.58
CA ASP A 100 -1.15 -5.20 7.62
C ASP A 100 -2.06 -6.30 7.07
N SER A 101 -2.53 -7.14 8.00
CA SER A 101 -3.47 -8.23 7.75
C SER A 101 -4.90 -7.87 8.18
N THR A 102 -5.29 -6.59 8.09
CA THR A 102 -6.63 -6.13 8.54
C THR A 102 -7.76 -6.89 7.84
N SER A 103 -7.58 -7.30 6.58
CA SER A 103 -8.54 -8.16 5.89
C SER A 103 -8.76 -9.50 6.61
N LEU A 104 -7.70 -10.14 7.09
CA LEU A 104 -7.77 -11.36 7.91
C LEU A 104 -8.40 -11.07 9.27
N ALA A 105 -7.96 -10.01 9.96
CA ALA A 105 -8.43 -9.67 11.29
C ALA A 105 -9.93 -9.35 11.34
N GLN A 106 -10.43 -8.56 10.37
CA GLN A 106 -11.82 -8.10 10.34
C GLN A 106 -12.79 -9.13 9.72
N ASN A 107 -12.30 -9.96 8.79
CA ASN A 107 -13.18 -10.83 8.00
C ASN A 107 -12.95 -12.33 8.25
N GLY A 108 -11.94 -12.70 9.04
CA GLY A 108 -11.56 -14.09 9.27
C GLY A 108 -12.70 -14.94 9.85
N TRP A 109 -13.53 -14.34 10.71
CA TRP A 109 -14.69 -15.01 11.30
C TRP A 109 -15.70 -15.53 10.27
N ARG A 110 -15.74 -14.97 9.05
CA ARG A 110 -16.62 -15.46 7.97
C ARG A 110 -16.23 -16.86 7.46
N TYR A 111 -15.04 -17.32 7.82
CA TYR A 111 -14.52 -18.63 7.45
C TYR A 111 -14.61 -19.63 8.62
N ASP A 112 -15.18 -19.24 9.75
CA ASP A 112 -15.43 -20.17 10.85
C ASP A 112 -16.54 -21.14 10.45
N SER A 113 -16.36 -22.42 10.79
CA SER A 113 -17.35 -23.48 10.54
C SER A 113 -17.64 -24.22 11.84
N PRO A 114 -18.92 -24.43 12.21
CA PRO A 114 -19.28 -25.25 13.37
C PRO A 114 -18.71 -26.66 13.29
N MET A 115 -18.51 -27.18 12.07
CA MET A 115 -17.93 -28.50 11.85
C MET A 115 -16.44 -28.53 12.17
N ASP A 116 -15.70 -27.48 11.82
CA ASP A 116 -14.28 -27.35 12.16
C ASP A 116 -14.10 -27.32 13.69
N GLU A 117 -15.01 -26.64 14.42
CA GLU A 117 -15.02 -26.64 15.89
C GLU A 117 -15.38 -28.01 16.48
N ALA A 118 -16.37 -28.71 15.91
CA ALA A 118 -16.74 -30.07 16.33
C ALA A 118 -15.60 -31.09 16.15
N PHE A 119 -14.70 -30.87 15.19
CA PHE A 119 -13.50 -31.67 14.98
C PHE A 119 -12.25 -31.15 15.72
N GLY A 120 -12.42 -30.19 16.64
CA GLY A 120 -11.34 -29.70 17.52
C GLY A 120 -10.40 -28.68 16.89
N ASP A 121 -10.71 -28.15 15.71
CA ASP A 121 -9.89 -27.18 14.98
C ASP A 121 -10.71 -25.96 14.55
N ARG A 122 -11.22 -25.21 15.54
CA ARG A 122 -12.02 -23.99 15.31
C ARG A 122 -11.34 -22.94 14.40
N TRP A 123 -10.03 -23.03 14.18
CA TRP A 123 -9.25 -22.06 13.41
C TRP A 123 -8.96 -22.52 11.98
N ARG A 124 -9.36 -23.73 11.59
CA ARG A 124 -9.08 -24.31 10.28
C ARG A 124 -9.41 -23.38 9.12
N GLY A 125 -10.64 -22.88 9.05
CA GLY A 125 -11.06 -21.96 8.00
C GLY A 125 -10.32 -20.62 8.00
N ARG A 126 -10.02 -20.05 9.18
CA ARG A 126 -9.21 -18.82 9.28
C ARG A 126 -7.78 -19.03 8.81
N ARG A 127 -7.18 -20.18 9.13
CA ARG A 127 -5.85 -20.57 8.64
C ARG A 127 -5.85 -20.72 7.13
N ALA A 128 -6.81 -21.44 6.56
CA ALA A 128 -6.97 -21.53 5.12
C ALA A 128 -7.16 -20.15 4.44
N TYR A 129 -7.87 -19.21 5.08
CA TYR A 129 -7.99 -17.85 4.56
C TYR A 129 -6.66 -17.07 4.64
N ALA A 130 -5.93 -17.18 5.75
CA ALA A 130 -4.60 -16.60 5.91
C ALA A 130 -3.63 -17.16 4.86
N ASP A 131 -3.58 -18.48 4.70
CA ASP A 131 -2.78 -19.17 3.70
C ASP A 131 -3.15 -18.71 2.28
N ARG A 132 -4.42 -18.47 1.98
CA ARG A 132 -4.82 -17.92 0.68
C ARG A 132 -4.35 -16.48 0.47
N LEU A 133 -4.36 -15.64 1.50
CA LEU A 133 -3.84 -14.27 1.42
C LEU A 133 -2.32 -14.27 1.25
N GLU A 134 -1.60 -15.12 1.98
CA GLU A 134 -0.14 -15.21 1.95
C GLU A 134 0.41 -16.05 0.79
N GLY A 135 -0.41 -16.96 0.27
CA GLY A 135 -0.10 -18.05 -0.65
C GLY A 135 -0.26 -17.71 -2.13
N LYS A 136 -0.64 -16.48 -2.48
CA LYS A 136 -0.50 -15.95 -3.86
C LYS A 136 0.98 -15.75 -4.27
N ARG A 137 1.85 -16.67 -3.85
CA ARG A 137 3.29 -16.70 -4.11
C ARG A 137 3.63 -17.24 -5.51
N GLY A 138 2.70 -17.95 -6.17
CA GLY A 138 2.99 -18.81 -7.33
C GLY A 138 2.62 -18.29 -8.72
N GLU A 139 1.77 -17.26 -8.84
CA GLU A 139 1.25 -16.82 -10.15
C GLU A 139 1.51 -15.32 -10.42
N ILE A 140 2.57 -14.76 -9.85
CA ILE A 140 3.00 -13.41 -10.23
C ILE A 140 3.77 -13.53 -11.54
N SER A 141 3.13 -13.16 -12.65
CA SER A 141 3.82 -13.03 -13.94
C SER A 141 5.13 -12.25 -13.75
N PRO A 142 6.29 -12.76 -14.21
CA PRO A 142 7.58 -12.08 -14.08
C PRO A 142 7.57 -10.65 -14.64
N ALA A 143 6.73 -10.38 -15.64
CA ALA A 143 6.56 -9.06 -16.24
C ALA A 143 5.95 -8.01 -15.29
N ARG A 144 5.22 -8.45 -14.26
CA ARG A 144 4.44 -7.61 -13.33
C ARG A 144 5.08 -7.47 -11.96
N ASN A 145 6.19 -8.16 -11.69
CA ASN A 145 6.90 -8.05 -10.42
C ASN A 145 7.70 -6.72 -10.37
N VAL A 146 7.05 -5.65 -9.90
CA VAL A 146 7.67 -4.32 -9.75
C VAL A 146 8.87 -4.40 -8.82
N ARG A 147 8.79 -5.23 -7.78
CA ARG A 147 9.91 -5.46 -6.86
C ARG A 147 11.15 -6.03 -7.56
N ALA A 148 10.98 -6.93 -8.53
CA ALA A 148 12.08 -7.45 -9.35
C ALA A 148 12.68 -6.35 -10.25
N LYS A 149 11.84 -5.50 -10.86
CA LYS A 149 12.28 -4.35 -11.67
C LYS A 149 13.10 -3.35 -10.84
N VAL A 150 12.62 -3.01 -9.64
CA VAL A 150 13.33 -2.10 -8.72
C VAL A 150 14.67 -2.70 -8.28
N LYS A 151 14.74 -4.00 -7.98
CA LYS A 151 16.01 -4.68 -7.64
C LYS A 151 17.00 -4.69 -8.81
N ALA A 152 16.55 -5.01 -10.02
CA ALA A 152 17.39 -5.02 -11.20
C ALA A 152 18.06 -3.65 -11.46
N HIS A 153 17.34 -2.57 -11.17
CA HIS A 153 17.86 -1.22 -11.36
C HIS A 153 18.76 -0.72 -10.22
N HIS A 154 18.66 -1.28 -9.00
CA HIS A 154 19.64 -1.01 -7.92
C HIS A 154 20.98 -1.71 -8.17
N GLY A 155 21.00 -2.80 -8.94
CA GLY A 155 22.23 -3.47 -9.40
C GLY A 155 22.94 -2.75 -10.55
N ALA A 156 22.21 -1.93 -11.32
CA ALA A 156 22.79 -0.97 -12.23
C ALA A 156 23.21 0.28 -11.43
N LYS A 157 24.46 0.74 -11.60
CA LYS A 157 25.05 1.83 -10.82
C LYS A 157 24.08 3.01 -10.65
N ALA A 158 24.01 3.54 -9.42
CA ALA A 158 23.20 4.68 -9.04
C ALA A 158 23.33 5.82 -10.07
N GLN A 159 22.23 6.14 -10.74
CA GLN A 159 22.15 7.33 -11.57
C GLN A 159 22.33 8.55 -10.66
N PRO A 160 23.16 9.54 -11.03
CA PRO A 160 23.41 10.71 -10.19
C PRO A 160 22.09 11.39 -9.84
N SER A 161 22.02 11.89 -8.61
CA SER A 161 20.90 12.68 -8.07
C SER A 161 20.41 13.71 -9.09
N ARG A 162 19.08 13.82 -9.23
CA ARG A 162 18.44 14.92 -9.95
C ARG A 162 19.06 16.24 -9.45
N PRO A 163 19.38 17.20 -10.34
CA PRO A 163 19.84 18.51 -9.91
C PRO A 163 18.79 19.14 -8.99
N GLU A 164 19.26 19.77 -7.92
CA GLU A 164 18.46 20.37 -6.83
C GLU A 164 17.52 21.51 -7.29
N GLU A 165 17.53 21.87 -8.57
CA GLU A 165 16.81 23.03 -9.12
C GLU A 165 15.30 22.82 -9.38
N MET A 166 14.76 21.60 -9.30
CA MET A 166 13.31 21.36 -9.53
C MET A 166 12.48 21.18 -8.25
N LEU A 167 13.06 21.39 -7.06
CA LEU A 167 12.36 21.22 -5.77
C LEU A 167 12.01 22.54 -5.06
N ARG A 168 12.22 23.70 -5.67
CA ARG A 168 11.69 24.97 -5.16
C ARG A 168 10.25 25.17 -5.61
N PHE A 169 9.32 24.47 -4.97
CA PHE A 169 7.96 24.99 -4.84
C PHE A 169 7.91 25.91 -3.61
N PRO A 170 7.27 27.10 -3.71
CA PRO A 170 7.30 28.09 -2.65
C PRO A 170 6.71 27.50 -1.36
N ILE A 171 7.51 27.61 -0.30
CA ILE A 171 7.09 27.54 1.10
C ILE A 171 5.94 28.53 1.27
N TRP A 172 4.74 28.00 1.51
CA TRP A 172 3.58 28.80 1.91
C TRP A 172 3.73 29.13 3.40
N GLU A 173 3.94 30.42 3.69
CA GLU A 173 3.66 31.03 5.00
C GLU A 173 2.15 31.01 5.28
#